data_AF-A0A1D9Q342-F1
#
_entry.id   AF-A0A1D9Q342-F1
#
_cell.length_a   1.000
_cell.length_b   1.000
_cell.length_c   1.000
_cell.angle_alpha   90.00
_cell.angle_beta   90.00
_cell.angle_gamma   90.00
#
_symmetry.space_group_name_H-M   'P 1'
#
loop_
_entity.id
_entity.type
_entity.pdbx_description
1 polymer ?
#
loop_
_entity_poly.entity_id
_entity_poly.type
_entity_poly.pdbx_seq_one_letter_code
_entity_poly.pdbx_strand_id
1 'polypeptide(L)'
;MESNNQEGRILLAIEAINKDQKLSIRKAAKLYNIPRTKIQRRMDGTTPRIESRANSHNLTKLEEEVLIQYIIDMDERGFAPKLNGVEDMANYILESRGAKKVGKLWAHRFVKRCPELKTRFNRIYDFQRALCEDPKLIEE
;
A
#
# COMPACT_ATOMS: atom_id res chain seq x y z
N MET A 1 13.10 20.90 14.36
CA MET A 1 11.70 20.48 14.57
C MET A 1 11.73 19.20 15.37
N GLU A 2 11.46 19.26 16.67
CA GLU A 2 11.39 18.05 17.50
C GLU A 2 10.24 17.19 16.99
N SER A 3 10.58 16.07 16.37
CA SER A 3 9.60 15.03 16.07
C SER A 3 8.95 14.65 17.39
N ASN A 4 7.68 15.01 17.53
CA ASN A 4 6.84 14.71 18.69
C ASN A 4 6.59 13.18 18.65
N ASN A 5 7.61 12.39 19.01
CA ASN A 5 7.64 10.93 18.92
C ASN A 5 6.80 10.35 20.06
N GLN A 6 5.50 10.60 19.96
CA GLN A 6 4.50 10.17 20.92
C GLN A 6 4.47 8.65 21.03
N GLU A 7 4.73 7.94 19.93
CA GLU A 7 4.79 6.49 19.89
C GLU A 7 5.99 5.95 20.66
N GLY A 8 7.18 6.55 20.48
CA GLY A 8 8.37 6.18 21.26
C GLY A 8 8.17 6.36 22.77
N ARG A 9 7.51 7.44 23.19
CA ARG A 9 7.15 7.64 24.60
C ARG A 9 6.18 6.57 25.12
N ILE A 10 5.24 6.11 24.29
CA ILE A 10 4.29 5.04 24.65
C ILE A 10 5.04 3.73 24.85
N LEU A 11 5.94 3.39 23.93
CA LEU A 11 6.75 2.17 24.01
C LEU A 11 7.64 2.18 25.27
N LEU A 12 8.32 3.29 25.55
CA LEU A 12 9.12 3.46 26.78
C LEU A 12 8.27 3.31 28.05
N ALA A 13 7.04 3.85 28.05
CA ALA A 13 6.14 3.73 29.19
C ALA A 13 5.70 2.27 29.43
N ILE A 14 5.46 1.51 28.36
CA ILE A 14 5.11 0.08 28.44
C ILE A 14 6.32 -0.73 28.92
N GLU A 15 7.50 -0.45 28.39
CA GLU A 15 8.73 -1.10 28.81
C GLU A 15 9.01 -0.87 30.30
N ALA A 16 8.80 0.34 30.80
CA ALA A 16 8.92 0.65 32.22
C ALA A 16 7.90 -0.09 33.10
N ILE A 17 6.65 -0.23 32.65
CA ILE A 17 5.63 -1.04 33.34
C ILE A 17 6.02 -2.52 33.38
N ASN A 18 6.58 -3.04 32.29
CA ASN A 18 7.01 -4.44 32.20
C ASN A 18 8.23 -4.74 33.07
N LYS A 19 9.17 -3.78 33.20
CA LYS A 19 10.36 -3.91 34.06
C LYS A 19 10.01 -3.78 35.54
N ASP A 20 9.16 -2.82 35.90
CA ASP A 20 8.77 -2.56 37.27
C ASP A 20 7.34 -3.04 37.55
N GLN A 21 7.19 -4.25 38.11
CA GLN A 21 5.87 -4.83 38.41
C GLN A 21 5.03 -4.01 39.42
N LYS A 22 5.66 -3.07 40.16
CA LYS A 22 4.99 -2.13 41.07
C LYS A 22 4.50 -0.85 40.37
N LEU A 23 4.90 -0.59 39.13
CA LEU A 23 4.58 0.62 38.39
C LEU A 23 3.19 0.50 37.76
N SER A 24 2.21 1.24 38.29
CA SER A 24 0.88 1.25 37.70
C SER A 24 0.84 2.06 36.39
N ILE A 25 -0.09 1.70 35.50
CA ILE A 25 -0.34 2.43 34.24
C ILE A 25 -0.61 3.92 34.49
N ARG A 26 -1.31 4.28 35.59
CA ARG A 26 -1.54 5.69 35.96
C ARG A 26 -0.24 6.43 36.29
N LYS A 27 0.69 5.76 36.99
CA LYS A 27 1.97 6.35 37.37
C LYS A 27 2.86 6.53 36.15
N ALA A 28 2.93 5.52 35.27
CA ALA A 28 3.63 5.60 34.00
C ALA A 28 3.06 6.71 33.10
N ALA A 29 1.73 6.80 32.97
CA ALA A 29 1.05 7.86 32.22
C ALA A 29 1.49 9.27 32.68
N LYS A 30 1.60 9.48 34.00
CA LYS A 30 2.07 10.75 34.57
C LYS A 30 3.56 10.99 34.32
N LEU A 31 4.39 9.96 34.45
CA LEU A 31 5.85 10.05 34.29
C LEU A 31 6.24 10.37 32.84
N TYR A 32 5.62 9.70 31.88
CA TYR A 32 5.90 9.86 30.45
C TYR A 32 5.00 10.89 29.75
N ASN A 33 4.15 11.59 30.49
CA ASN A 33 3.20 12.60 29.99
C ASN A 33 2.32 12.09 28.82
N ILE A 34 1.70 10.92 29.01
CA ILE A 34 0.83 10.27 28.01
C ILE A 34 -0.52 9.95 28.65
N PRO A 35 -1.65 10.12 27.93
CA PRO A 35 -2.94 9.66 28.41
C PRO A 35 -2.93 8.15 28.71
N ARG A 36 -3.37 7.77 29.91
CA ARG A 36 -3.47 6.36 30.34
C ARG A 36 -4.12 5.46 29.29
N THR A 37 -5.15 5.97 28.62
CA THR A 37 -5.91 5.23 27.58
C THR A 37 -5.04 4.84 26.38
N LYS A 38 -4.02 5.63 26.01
CA LYS A 38 -3.10 5.28 24.92
C LYS A 38 -2.18 4.13 25.29
N ILE A 39 -1.63 4.15 26.51
CA ILE A 39 -0.77 3.07 27.03
C ILE A 39 -1.60 1.78 27.09
N GLN A 40 -2.80 1.84 27.68
CA GLN A 40 -3.69 0.69 27.79
C GLN A 40 -4.06 0.11 26.42
N ARG A 41 -4.51 0.94 25.48
CA ARG A 41 -4.81 0.48 24.10
C ARG A 41 -3.63 -0.22 23.43
N ARG A 42 -2.39 0.22 23.69
CA ARG A 42 -1.19 -0.45 23.17
C ARG A 42 -0.94 -1.79 23.83
N MET A 43 -1.07 -1.86 25.15
CA MET A 43 -0.93 -3.13 25.86
C MET A 43 -2.01 -4.13 25.43
N ASP A 44 -3.21 -3.64 25.09
CA ASP A 44 -4.31 -4.43 24.55
C ASP A 44 -4.10 -4.83 23.07
N GLY A 45 -2.94 -4.50 22.45
CA GLY A 45 -2.57 -4.92 21.10
C GLY A 45 -3.01 -4.00 19.96
N THR A 46 -3.52 -2.80 20.25
CA THR A 46 -3.82 -1.82 19.18
C THR A 46 -2.51 -1.43 18.50
N THR A 47 -2.46 -1.43 17.16
CA THR A 47 -1.29 -1.01 16.34
C THR A 47 -1.34 0.48 15.98
N PRO A 48 -0.19 1.12 15.64
CA PRO A 48 -0.17 2.55 15.33
C PRO A 48 -0.99 2.87 14.11
N ARG A 49 -1.52 4.09 14.07
CA ARG A 49 -2.27 4.51 12.89
C ARG A 49 -1.42 4.48 11.61
N ILE A 50 -0.11 4.71 11.75
CA ILE A 50 0.87 4.68 10.65
C ILE A 50 1.04 3.25 10.10
N GLU A 51 1.08 2.25 10.97
CA GLU A 51 1.20 0.84 10.57
C GLU A 51 -0.16 0.21 10.22
N SER A 52 -1.24 0.76 10.76
CA SER A 52 -2.60 0.30 10.51
C SER A 52 -3.10 0.75 9.14
N ARG A 53 -3.53 -0.22 8.33
CA ARG A 53 -4.11 0.03 7.00
C ARG A 53 -5.30 0.98 7.09
N ALA A 54 -5.46 1.86 6.10
CA ALA A 54 -6.61 2.74 6.07
C ALA A 54 -7.91 1.93 5.87
N ASN A 55 -8.98 2.37 6.54
CA ASN A 55 -10.32 1.84 6.33
C ASN A 55 -10.71 2.06 4.86
N SER A 56 -11.51 1.14 4.30
CA SER A 56 -12.02 1.18 2.91
C SER A 56 -11.10 0.63 1.80
N HIS A 57 -10.18 -0.28 2.11
CA HIS A 57 -9.61 -1.15 1.07
C HIS A 57 -10.57 -2.31 0.80
N ASN A 58 -11.02 -2.44 -0.44
CA ASN A 58 -11.92 -3.52 -0.86
C ASN A 58 -11.15 -4.83 -1.09
N LEU A 59 -9.93 -4.73 -1.64
CA LEU A 59 -9.01 -5.85 -1.79
C LEU A 59 -8.20 -6.08 -0.51
N THR A 60 -7.92 -7.33 -0.21
CA THR A 60 -6.96 -7.77 0.81
C THR A 60 -5.54 -7.45 0.38
N LYS A 61 -4.60 -7.48 1.33
CA LYS A 61 -3.19 -7.21 1.03
C LYS A 61 -2.61 -8.21 0.02
N LEU A 62 -2.95 -9.49 0.19
CA LEU A 62 -2.52 -10.56 -0.72
C LEU A 62 -3.08 -10.36 -2.13
N GLU A 63 -4.35 -9.98 -2.27
CA GLU A 63 -4.94 -9.71 -3.59
C GLU A 63 -4.29 -8.51 -4.27
N GLU A 64 -3.97 -7.45 -3.52
CA GLU A 64 -3.22 -6.32 -4.07
C GLU A 64 -1.80 -6.74 -4.50
N GLU A 65 -1.11 -7.57 -3.71
CA GLU A 65 0.21 -8.11 -4.05
C GLU A 65 0.17 -8.95 -5.33
N VAL A 66 -0.82 -9.84 -5.46
CA VAL A 66 -1.03 -10.65 -6.68
C VAL A 66 -1.32 -9.75 -7.89
N LEU A 67 -2.13 -8.72 -7.72
CA LEU A 67 -2.45 -7.78 -8.79
C LEU A 67 -1.20 -6.98 -9.23
N ILE A 68 -0.35 -6.56 -8.30
CA ILE A 68 0.93 -5.89 -8.61
C ILE A 68 1.83 -6.85 -9.39
N GLN A 69 1.99 -8.09 -8.91
CA GLN A 69 2.82 -9.08 -9.58
C GLN A 69 2.34 -9.37 -11.01
N TYR A 70 1.02 -9.47 -11.20
CA TYR A 70 0.41 -9.63 -12.52
C TYR A 70 0.70 -8.45 -13.46
N ILE A 71 0.64 -7.21 -12.96
CA ILE A 71 0.97 -6.01 -13.76
C ILE A 71 2.45 -6.04 -14.18
N ILE A 72 3.35 -6.41 -13.27
CA ILE A 72 4.79 -6.49 -13.55
C ILE A 72 5.09 -7.59 -14.58
N ASP A 73 4.53 -8.79 -14.41
CA ASP A 73 4.71 -9.90 -15.35
C ASP A 73 4.18 -9.57 -16.75
N MET A 74 3.09 -8.80 -16.86
CA MET A 74 2.62 -8.31 -18.16
C MET A 74 3.57 -7.28 -18.77
N ASP A 75 4.10 -6.33 -17.99
CA ASP A 75 5.06 -5.33 -18.46
C ASP A 75 6.36 -5.98 -18.94
N GLU A 76 6.86 -6.99 -18.22
CA GLU A 76 8.03 -7.78 -18.59
C GLU A 76 7.86 -8.49 -19.95
N ARG A 77 6.63 -8.88 -20.29
CA ARG A 77 6.28 -9.49 -21.59
C ARG A 77 6.03 -8.45 -22.70
N GLY A 78 6.23 -7.16 -22.41
CA GLY A 78 6.01 -6.05 -23.35
C GLY A 78 4.57 -5.56 -23.42
N PHE A 79 3.68 -6.04 -22.54
CA PHE A 79 2.28 -5.63 -22.50
C PHE A 79 2.00 -4.73 -21.29
N ALA A 80 2.09 -3.42 -21.48
CA ALA A 80 1.69 -2.48 -20.42
C ALA A 80 0.16 -2.44 -20.27
N PRO A 81 -0.44 -2.91 -19.16
CA PRO A 81 -1.89 -2.87 -18.97
C PRO A 81 -2.39 -1.43 -18.82
N LYS A 82 -3.53 -1.15 -19.44
CA LYS A 82 -4.26 0.11 -19.22
C LYS A 82 -4.93 0.11 -17.84
N LEU A 83 -5.22 1.30 -17.31
CA LEU A 83 -5.95 1.44 -16.04
C LEU A 83 -7.29 0.68 -16.03
N ASN A 84 -8.00 0.65 -17.16
CA ASN A 84 -9.23 -0.12 -17.29
C ASN A 84 -8.98 -1.63 -17.12
N GLY A 85 -7.90 -2.17 -17.69
CA GLY A 85 -7.55 -3.58 -17.52
C GLY A 85 -7.17 -3.92 -16.07
N VAL A 86 -6.53 -3.00 -15.36
CA VAL A 86 -6.26 -3.14 -13.91
C VAL A 86 -7.55 -3.13 -13.10
N GLU A 87 -8.51 -2.27 -13.48
CA GLU A 87 -9.85 -2.23 -12.88
C GLU A 87 -10.62 -3.53 -13.14
N ASP A 88 -10.58 -4.06 -14.36
CA ASP A 88 -11.24 -5.30 -14.75
C ASP A 88 -10.69 -6.49 -13.96
N MET A 89 -9.35 -6.59 -13.83
CA MET A 89 -8.72 -7.66 -13.05
C MET A 89 -9.06 -7.57 -11.55
N ALA A 90 -9.08 -6.35 -10.99
CA ALA A 90 -9.51 -6.16 -9.61
C ALA A 90 -10.98 -6.54 -9.39
N ASN A 91 -11.85 -6.20 -10.35
CA ASN A 91 -13.26 -6.57 -10.31
C ASN A 91 -13.46 -8.08 -10.46
N TYR A 92 -12.66 -8.74 -11.28
CA TYR A 92 -12.67 -10.20 -11.43
C TYR A 92 -12.37 -10.90 -10.09
N ILE A 93 -11.34 -10.44 -9.37
CA ILE A 93 -11.02 -10.95 -8.02
C ILE A 93 -12.19 -10.72 -7.06
N LEU A 94 -12.79 -9.53 -7.06
CA LEU A 94 -13.91 -9.20 -6.17
C LEU A 94 -15.17 -10.01 -6.49
N GLU A 95 -15.46 -10.23 -7.77
CA GLU A 95 -16.59 -11.03 -8.23
C GLU A 95 -16.46 -12.49 -7.77
N SER A 96 -15.25 -13.06 -7.79
CA SER A 96 -15.00 -14.40 -7.26
C SER A 96 -15.35 -14.55 -5.77
N ARG A 97 -15.37 -13.42 -5.03
CA ARG A 97 -15.73 -13.35 -3.60
C ARG A 97 -17.15 -12.86 -3.34
N GLY A 98 -17.92 -12.58 -4.39
CA GLY A 98 -19.24 -11.94 -4.26
C GLY A 98 -19.19 -10.53 -3.67
N ALA A 99 -18.04 -9.85 -3.77
CA ALA A 99 -17.86 -8.49 -3.26
C ALA A 99 -18.32 -7.43 -4.28
N LYS A 100 -18.57 -6.21 -3.79
CA LYS A 100 -18.93 -5.07 -4.66
C LYS A 100 -17.74 -4.69 -5.55
N LYS A 101 -18.03 -4.27 -6.78
CA LYS A 101 -17.03 -3.74 -7.73
C LYS A 101 -16.30 -2.52 -7.18
N VAL A 102 -15.09 -2.29 -7.67
CA VAL A 102 -14.32 -1.09 -7.34
C VAL A 102 -14.97 0.17 -7.95
N GLY A 103 -14.65 1.33 -7.40
CA GLY A 103 -15.13 2.60 -7.94
C GLY A 103 -14.30 3.11 -9.12
N LYS A 104 -14.87 3.98 -9.95
CA LYS A 104 -14.26 4.55 -11.17
C LYS A 104 -12.84 5.11 -11.02
N LEU A 105 -12.50 5.68 -9.86
CA LEU A 105 -11.17 6.26 -9.60
C LEU A 105 -10.21 5.29 -8.90
N TRP A 106 -10.62 4.05 -8.68
CA TRP A 106 -9.87 3.10 -7.88
C TRP A 106 -8.55 2.74 -8.53
N ALA A 107 -8.52 2.37 -9.82
CA ALA A 107 -7.29 1.99 -10.51
C ALA A 107 -6.24 3.11 -10.51
N HIS A 108 -6.67 4.36 -10.76
CA HIS A 108 -5.78 5.52 -10.68
C HIS A 108 -5.20 5.72 -9.27
N ARG A 109 -6.04 5.59 -8.23
CA ARG A 109 -5.60 5.73 -6.83
C ARG A 109 -4.71 4.57 -6.39
N PHE A 110 -4.97 3.37 -6.90
CA PHE A 110 -4.17 2.18 -6.67
C PHE A 110 -2.74 2.37 -7.18
N VAL A 111 -2.57 2.71 -8.46
CA VAL A 111 -1.25 2.98 -9.03
C VAL A 111 -0.54 4.13 -8.32
N LYS A 112 -1.25 5.21 -7.96
CA LYS A 112 -0.65 6.34 -7.22
C LYS A 112 -0.11 5.95 -5.84
N ARG A 113 -0.67 4.93 -5.20
CA ARG A 113 -0.27 4.45 -3.86
C ARG A 113 0.86 3.43 -3.92
N CYS A 114 0.97 2.65 -4.99
CA CYS A 114 1.96 1.59 -5.14
C CYS A 114 3.22 2.15 -5.81
N PRO A 115 4.31 2.43 -5.06
CA PRO A 115 5.53 2.99 -5.62
C PRO A 115 6.23 2.08 -6.65
N GLU A 116 5.92 0.79 -6.62
CA GLU A 116 6.41 -0.22 -7.57
C GLU A 116 5.86 0.00 -8.99
N LEU A 117 4.68 0.63 -9.10
CA LEU A 117 3.99 0.83 -10.37
C LEU A 117 4.15 2.26 -10.86
N LYS A 118 4.39 2.42 -12.17
CA LYS A 118 4.44 3.73 -12.83
C LYS A 118 3.62 3.73 -14.11
N THR A 119 2.76 4.73 -14.27
CA THR A 119 2.09 4.96 -15.56
C THR A 119 3.07 5.56 -16.56
N ARG A 120 3.21 4.90 -17.71
CA ARG A 120 3.93 5.42 -18.88
C ARG A 120 2.94 5.62 -20.01
N PHE A 121 3.22 6.61 -20.86
CA PHE A 121 2.48 6.81 -22.09
C PHE A 121 3.31 6.27 -23.25
N ASN A 122 2.72 5.36 -24.02
CA ASN A 122 3.32 4.92 -25.27
C ASN A 122 3.34 6.11 -26.23
N ARG A 123 4.52 6.40 -26.78
CA ARG A 123 4.63 7.35 -27.90
C ARG A 123 4.36 6.57 -29.17
N ILE A 124 3.50 7.12 -30.02
CA ILE A 124 3.29 6.58 -31.36
C ILE A 124 4.64 6.63 -32.08
N TYR A 125 5.02 5.52 -32.69
CA TYR A 125 6.24 5.45 -33.47
C TYR A 125 6.09 6.32 -34.71
N ASP A 126 7.10 7.15 -35.02
CA ASP A 126 7.04 8.05 -36.17
C ASP A 126 7.01 7.21 -37.46
N PHE A 127 6.00 7.43 -38.29
CA PHE A 127 5.81 6.71 -39.54
C PHE A 127 7.00 6.86 -40.49
N GLN A 128 7.61 8.05 -40.54
CA GLN A 128 8.80 8.26 -41.37
C GLN A 128 9.98 7.41 -40.88
N ARG A 129 10.07 7.19 -39.57
CA ARG A 129 11.10 6.35 -38.97
C ARG A 129 10.88 4.88 -39.27
N ALA A 130 9.63 4.42 -39.23
CA ALA A 130 9.25 3.05 -39.61
C ALA A 130 9.60 2.71 -41.06
N LEU A 131 9.42 3.67 -41.98
CA LEU A 131 9.77 3.49 -43.40
C LEU A 131 11.29 3.38 -43.65
N CYS A 132 12.11 3.88 -42.72
CA CYS A 132 13.57 3.84 -42.80
C CYS A 132 14.18 2.64 -42.05
N GLU A 133 13.38 1.73 -41.47
CA GLU A 133 13.91 0.52 -40.85
C GLU A 133 14.25 -0.54 -41.89
N ASP A 134 15.34 -1.28 -41.68
CA ASP A 134 15.76 -2.35 -42.58
C ASP A 134 14.82 -3.57 -42.43
N PRO A 135 14.08 -3.98 -43.48
CA PRO A 135 13.11 -5.07 -43.38
C PRO A 135 13.70 -6.40 -42.90
N LYS A 136 14.97 -6.65 -43.22
CA LYS A 136 15.69 -7.86 -42.83
C LYS A 136 15.94 -8.00 -41.33
N LEU A 137 15.96 -6.88 -40.59
CA LEU A 137 16.17 -6.87 -39.13
C LEU A 137 14.86 -7.04 -38.35
N ILE A 138 13.70 -6.88 -39.01
CA ILE A 138 12.37 -6.97 -38.38
C ILE A 138 11.80 -8.39 -38.45
N GLU A 139 12.26 -9.21 -39.40
CA GLU A 139 11.77 -10.58 -39.63
C GLU A 139 12.47 -11.66 -38.77
N GLU A 140 13.50 -11.31 -37.99
CA GLU A 140 14.16 -12.21 -37.00
C GLU A 140 13.47 -12.20 -35.63
#